data_AF-A0A2H9NEF4-F1
#
_entry.id   AF-A0A2H9NEF4-F1
#
_cell.length_a   1.000
_cell.length_b   1.000
_cell.length_c   1.000
_cell.angle_alpha   90.00
_cell.angle_beta   90.00
_cell.angle_gamma   90.00
#
_symmetry.space_group_name_H-M   'P 1'
#
loop_
_entity.id
_entity.type
_entity.pdbx_description
1 polymer ?
#
loop_
_entity_poly.entity_id
_entity_poly.type
_entity_poly.pdbx_seq_one_letter_code
_entity_poly.pdbx_strand_id
1 'polypeptide(L)'
;MEIRIFRNKTVNLIIALSIGSSAIFLPLPPFGVPVFGLLVAFLFGAMAWWAIFVFSIMFFVGVWYLFLTRRAKWGTTSAVYGAYQDEAKGLSFELRAINESLADAMRRMAKETDPNTRAGIEASVRELTDRKNDLSERIREMEEIRRRL
;
A
#
# COMPACT_ATOMS: atom_id res chain seq x y z
N MET A 1 51.13 0.79 40.75
CA MET A 1 51.37 2.20 40.34
C MET A 1 50.24 3.03 40.93
N GLU A 2 50.23 3.12 42.26
CA GLU A 2 49.11 3.64 43.04
C GLU A 2 49.22 5.15 43.25
N ILE A 3 48.23 5.86 42.72
CA ILE A 3 47.55 7.02 43.30
C ILE A 3 48.45 8.06 44.02
N ARG A 4 49.32 8.75 43.27
CA ARG A 4 50.01 9.97 43.74
C ARG A 4 49.14 11.24 43.73
N ILE A 5 47.86 11.13 43.37
CA ILE A 5 46.95 12.26 43.15
C ILE A 5 46.44 12.85 44.49
N PHE A 6 46.46 12.09 45.58
CA PHE A 6 45.91 12.53 46.88
C PHE A 6 46.87 13.37 47.75
N ARG A 7 48.09 13.66 47.29
CA ARG A 7 49.05 14.44 48.11
C ARG A 7 48.81 15.95 48.08
N ASN A 8 48.03 16.46 47.14
CA ASN A 8 47.81 17.90 46.99
C ASN A 8 46.55 18.35 47.75
N LYS A 9 46.73 19.10 48.85
CA LYS A 9 45.64 19.60 49.71
C LYS A 9 44.58 20.40 48.93
N THR A 10 44.98 21.10 47.87
CA THR A 10 44.06 21.91 47.05
C THR A 10 43.14 21.03 46.19
N VAL A 11 43.67 19.92 45.64
CA VAL A 11 42.88 18.96 44.87
C VAL A 11 41.93 18.21 45.79
N ASN A 12 42.39 17.84 46.99
CA ASN A 12 41.55 17.20 47.98
C ASN A 12 40.44 18.14 48.50
N LEU A 13 40.73 19.44 48.63
CA LEU A 13 39.73 20.46 48.96
C LEU A 13 38.69 20.59 47.85
N ILE A 14 39.10 20.67 46.58
CA ILE A 14 38.16 20.77 45.44
C ILE A 14 37.29 19.52 45.35
N ILE A 15 37.86 18.32 45.50
CA ILE A 15 37.09 17.07 45.52
C ILE A 15 36.15 17.03 46.74
N ALA A 16 36.61 17.46 47.92
CA ALA A 16 35.77 17.55 49.11
C ALA A 16 34.67 18.62 48.97
N LEU A 17 34.89 19.71 48.25
CA LEU A 17 33.88 20.74 47.92
C LEU A 17 32.91 20.24 46.86
N SER A 18 33.36 19.42 45.92
CA SER A 18 32.53 18.76 44.90
C SER A 18 31.60 17.72 45.54
N ILE A 19 32.15 16.91 46.45
CA ILE A 19 31.39 15.93 47.24
C ILE A 19 30.49 16.66 48.25
N GLY A 20 30.98 17.72 48.89
CA GLY A 20 30.22 18.55 49.83
C GLY A 20 29.06 19.30 49.17
N SER A 21 29.25 19.86 47.97
CA SER A 21 28.17 20.49 47.20
C SER A 21 27.12 19.49 46.71
N SER A 22 27.48 18.22 46.51
CA SER A 22 26.50 17.15 46.29
C SER A 22 25.73 16.75 47.56
N ALA A 23 26.29 17.02 48.75
CA ALA A 23 25.69 16.71 50.06
C ALA A 23 24.90 17.88 50.68
N ILE A 24 25.02 19.11 50.16
CA ILE A 24 24.24 20.30 50.58
C ILE A 24 22.87 20.35 49.84
N PHE A 25 22.30 19.19 49.51
CA PHE A 25 20.90 19.09 49.12
C PHE A 25 20.08 18.67 50.34
N LEU A 26 19.66 19.69 51.10
CA LEU A 26 18.78 19.56 52.27
C LEU A 26 17.58 18.64 51.93
N PRO A 27 17.42 17.48 52.59
CA PRO A 27 16.19 16.72 52.50
C PRO A 27 15.07 17.52 53.17
N LEU A 28 14.01 17.86 52.43
CA LEU A 28 12.79 18.36 53.06
C LEU A 28 12.10 17.19 53.78
N PRO A 29 11.79 17.32 55.09
CA PRO A 29 10.87 16.41 55.76
C PRO A 29 9.47 16.55 55.11
N PRO A 30 8.73 15.45 54.89
CA PRO A 30 8.96 14.10 55.43
C PRO A 30 9.60 13.08 54.46
N PHE A 31 10.04 13.45 53.24
CA PHE A 31 10.35 12.46 52.20
C PHE A 31 11.83 12.22 51.89
N GLY A 32 12.78 12.99 52.44
CA GLY A 32 14.21 12.65 52.31
C GLY A 32 14.78 12.73 50.88
N VAL A 33 13.98 13.15 49.89
CA VAL A 33 14.41 13.23 48.49
C VAL A 33 15.06 14.59 48.24
N PRO A 34 16.29 14.65 47.70
CA PRO A 34 16.91 15.92 47.35
C PRO A 34 16.07 16.61 46.26
N VAL A 35 15.78 17.91 46.44
CA VAL A 35 14.96 18.72 45.51
C VAL A 35 15.46 18.62 44.06
N PHE A 36 16.78 18.51 43.87
CA PHE A 36 17.38 18.26 42.56
C PHE A 36 16.98 16.92 41.95
N GLY A 37 16.88 15.86 42.75
CA GLY A 37 16.40 14.55 42.29
C GLY A 37 14.96 14.62 41.79
N LEU A 38 14.09 15.37 42.48
CA LEU A 38 12.70 15.60 42.03
C LEU A 38 12.66 16.40 40.73
N LEU A 39 13.47 17.46 40.63
CA LEU A 39 13.51 18.33 39.46
C LEU A 39 14.04 17.57 38.23
N VAL A 40 15.12 16.80 38.40
CA VAL A 40 15.68 15.93 37.35
C VAL A 40 14.68 14.85 36.95
N ALA A 41 14.05 14.16 37.90
CA ALA A 41 13.03 13.15 37.59
C ALA A 41 11.84 13.73 36.82
N PHE A 42 11.39 14.94 37.18
CA PHE A 42 10.33 15.64 36.45
C PHE A 42 10.76 15.99 35.02
N LEU A 43 11.99 16.49 34.83
CA LEU A 43 12.52 16.85 33.51
C LEU A 43 12.66 15.62 32.60
N PHE A 44 13.18 14.51 33.12
CA PHE A 44 13.26 13.24 32.38
C PHE A 44 11.89 12.64 32.11
N GLY A 45 10.95 12.74 33.05
CA GLY A 45 9.56 12.31 32.85
C GLY A 45 8.86 13.12 31.76
N ALA A 46 9.03 14.44 31.77
CA ALA A 46 8.51 15.34 30.73
C ALA A 46 9.12 15.03 29.35
N MET A 47 10.43 14.78 29.27
CA MET A 47 11.08 14.40 28.02
C MET A 47 10.63 13.03 27.50
N ALA A 48 10.47 12.03 28.38
CA ALA A 48 9.96 10.72 28.00
C ALA A 48 8.52 10.80 27.48
N TRP A 49 7.66 11.56 28.17
CA TRP A 49 6.30 11.82 27.72
C TRP A 49 6.27 12.52 26.35
N TRP A 50 7.15 13.51 26.16
CA TRP A 50 7.27 14.22 24.90
C TRP A 50 7.73 13.30 23.75
N ALA A 51 8.69 12.41 24.00
CA ALA A 51 9.15 11.46 23.01
C ALA A 51 8.02 10.50 22.55
N ILE A 52 7.22 10.00 23.50
CA ILE A 52 6.05 9.15 23.19
C ILE A 52 5.02 9.92 22.36
N PHE A 53 4.78 11.19 22.69
CA PHE A 53 3.85 12.05 21.97
C PHE A 53 4.30 12.29 20.52
N VAL A 54 5.56 12.68 20.30
CA VAL A 54 6.10 12.91 18.96
C VAL A 54 6.11 11.61 18.15
N PHE A 55 6.48 10.48 18.76
CA PHE A 55 6.44 9.18 18.10
C PHE A 55 5.02 8.80 17.68
N SER A 56 4.03 9.04 18.55
CA SER A 56 2.61 8.76 18.23
C SER A 56 2.12 9.61 17.06
N ILE A 57 2.52 10.89 16.99
CA ILE A 57 2.19 11.75 15.85
C ILE A 57 2.86 11.26 14.57
N MET A 58 4.17 10.96 14.60
CA MET A 58 4.88 10.43 13.43
C MET A 58 4.25 9.12 12.94
N PHE A 59 3.91 8.22 13.86
CA PHE A 59 3.26 6.96 13.53
C PHE A 59 1.88 7.19 12.90
N PHE A 60 1.05 8.05 13.51
CA PHE A 60 -0.29 8.33 13.01
C PHE A 60 -0.25 9.00 11.63
N VAL A 61 0.63 9.98 11.43
CA VAL A 61 0.82 10.64 10.13
C VAL A 61 1.35 9.65 9.09
N GLY A 62 2.29 8.77 9.46
CA GLY A 62 2.82 7.73 8.58
C GLY A 62 1.74 6.73 8.13
N VAL A 63 0.94 6.23 9.07
CA VAL A 63 -0.19 5.34 8.78
C VAL A 63 -1.25 6.05 7.94
N TRP A 64 -1.57 7.32 8.26
CA TRP A 64 -2.52 8.13 7.50
C TRP A 64 -2.07 8.36 6.05
N TYR A 65 -0.79 8.68 5.84
CA TYR A 65 -0.21 8.83 4.51
C TYR A 65 -0.23 7.52 3.71
N LEU A 66 0.11 6.39 4.36
CA LEU A 66 -0.03 5.07 3.76
C LEU A 66 -1.48 4.73 3.42
N PHE A 67 -2.43 5.12 4.26
CA PHE A 67 -3.84 4.91 4.03
C PHE A 67 -4.36 5.70 2.83
N LEU A 68 -4.00 6.98 2.72
CA LEU A 68 -4.33 7.83 1.57
C LEU A 68 -3.76 7.28 0.26
N THR A 69 -2.47 6.93 0.25
CA THR A 69 -1.81 6.38 -0.93
C THR A 69 -2.37 5.02 -1.34
N ARG A 70 -2.76 4.17 -0.39
CA ARG A 70 -3.42 2.89 -0.68
C ARG A 70 -4.85 3.07 -1.15
N ARG A 71 -5.64 3.99 -0.57
CA ARG A 71 -6.99 4.29 -1.05
C ARG A 71 -7.01 4.76 -2.50
N ALA A 72 -6.06 5.61 -2.89
CA ALA A 72 -5.93 6.05 -4.28
C ALA A 72 -5.67 4.87 -5.23
N LYS A 73 -4.76 3.96 -4.86
CA LYS A 73 -4.46 2.76 -5.65
C LYS A 73 -5.64 1.78 -5.70
N TRP A 74 -6.35 1.55 -4.60
CA TRP A 74 -7.50 0.64 -4.60
C TRP A 74 -8.67 1.20 -5.39
N GLY A 75 -8.90 2.52 -5.36
CA GLY A 75 -9.92 3.17 -6.17
C GLY A 75 -9.67 3.00 -7.67
N THR A 76 -8.43 3.20 -8.12
CA THR A 76 -8.09 3.03 -9.54
C THR A 76 -8.01 1.56 -9.94
N THR A 77 -7.37 0.71 -9.15
CA THR A 77 -7.22 -0.72 -9.47
C THR A 77 -8.56 -1.46 -9.46
N SER A 78 -9.46 -1.18 -8.51
CA SER A 78 -10.79 -1.82 -8.50
C SER A 78 -11.68 -1.35 -9.65
N ALA A 79 -11.64 -0.05 -10.00
CA ALA A 79 -12.36 0.48 -11.15
C ALA A 79 -11.84 -0.13 -12.46
N VAL A 80 -10.52 -0.28 -12.59
CA VAL A 80 -9.86 -0.90 -13.74
C VAL A 80 -10.25 -2.37 -13.86
N TYR A 81 -10.15 -3.17 -12.79
CA TYR A 81 -10.57 -4.58 -12.83
C TYR A 81 -12.08 -4.74 -13.10
N GLY A 82 -12.91 -3.83 -12.59
CA GLY A 82 -14.35 -3.81 -12.89
C GLY A 82 -14.63 -3.56 -14.37
N ALA A 83 -14.00 -2.54 -14.95
CA ALA A 83 -14.11 -2.24 -16.38
C ALA A 83 -13.64 -3.41 -17.25
N TYR A 84 -12.50 -4.03 -16.93
CA TYR A 84 -12.01 -5.23 -17.63
C TYR A 84 -12.99 -6.41 -17.55
N GLN A 85 -13.62 -6.61 -16.40
CA GLN A 85 -14.55 -7.71 -16.21
C GLN A 85 -15.85 -7.51 -17.01
N ASP A 86 -16.37 -6.29 -17.06
CA ASP A 86 -17.58 -5.98 -17.82
C ASP A 86 -17.32 -6.02 -19.34
N GLU A 87 -16.16 -5.53 -19.78
CA GLU A 87 -15.76 -5.60 -21.19
C GLU A 87 -15.50 -7.04 -21.65
N ALA A 88 -14.82 -7.86 -20.83
CA ALA A 88 -14.62 -9.28 -21.11
C ALA A 88 -15.95 -10.06 -21.19
N LYS A 89 -16.92 -9.72 -20.31
CA LYS A 89 -18.28 -10.29 -20.41
C LYS A 89 -18.94 -9.89 -21.72
N GLY A 90 -18.90 -8.60 -22.09
CA GLY A 90 -19.47 -8.10 -23.35
C GLY A 90 -18.93 -8.84 -24.57
N LEU A 91 -17.60 -8.94 -24.68
CA LEU A 91 -16.92 -9.68 -25.75
C LEU A 91 -17.31 -11.16 -25.77
N SER A 92 -17.45 -11.80 -24.60
CA SER A 92 -17.88 -13.21 -24.53
C SER A 92 -19.32 -13.44 -25.01
N PHE A 93 -20.22 -12.47 -24.76
CA PHE A 93 -21.60 -12.52 -25.25
C PHE A 93 -21.64 -12.32 -26.77
N GLU A 94 -20.88 -11.36 -27.29
CA GLU A 94 -20.80 -11.10 -28.72
C GLU A 94 -20.20 -12.30 -29.49
N LEU A 95 -19.18 -12.96 -28.94
CA LEU A 95 -18.61 -14.19 -29.52
C LEU A 95 -19.66 -15.32 -29.59
N ARG A 96 -20.51 -15.46 -28.57
CA ARG A 96 -21.59 -16.45 -28.57
C ARG A 96 -22.64 -16.12 -29.63
N ALA A 97 -23.05 -14.87 -29.72
CA ALA A 97 -24.01 -14.42 -30.74
C ALA A 97 -23.47 -14.63 -32.16
N ILE A 98 -22.19 -14.33 -32.41
CA ILE A 98 -21.55 -14.60 -33.70
C ILE A 98 -21.55 -16.10 -34.00
N ASN A 99 -21.16 -16.96 -33.05
CA ASN A 99 -21.17 -18.42 -33.28
C ASN A 99 -22.58 -18.96 -33.58
N GLU A 100 -23.61 -18.44 -32.91
CA GLU A 100 -25.00 -18.82 -33.18
C GLU A 100 -25.43 -18.39 -34.60
N SER A 101 -25.13 -17.15 -34.99
CA SER A 101 -25.41 -16.66 -36.35
C SER A 101 -24.66 -17.45 -37.43
N LEU A 102 -23.43 -17.90 -37.14
CA LEU A 102 -22.61 -18.69 -38.04
C LEU A 102 -23.20 -20.10 -38.22
N ALA A 103 -23.68 -20.72 -37.12
CA ALA A 103 -24.37 -22.00 -37.16
C ALA A 103 -25.67 -21.91 -37.98
N ASP A 104 -26.44 -20.83 -37.82
CA ASP A 104 -27.66 -20.60 -38.58
C ASP A 104 -27.38 -20.32 -40.06
N ALA A 105 -26.35 -19.55 -40.38
CA ALA A 105 -25.91 -19.31 -41.76
C ALA A 105 -25.45 -20.61 -42.44
N MET A 106 -24.70 -21.47 -41.75
CA MET A 106 -24.31 -22.79 -42.24
C MET A 106 -25.52 -23.70 -42.46
N ARG A 107 -26.50 -23.69 -41.56
CA ARG A 107 -27.76 -24.44 -41.72
C ARG A 107 -28.58 -23.97 -42.91
N ARG A 108 -28.63 -22.65 -43.17
CA ARG A 108 -29.29 -22.07 -44.35
C ARG A 108 -28.54 -22.48 -45.62
N MET A 109 -27.22 -22.37 -45.64
CA MET A 109 -26.39 -22.79 -46.77
C MET A 109 -26.58 -24.27 -47.13
N ALA A 110 -26.72 -25.16 -46.14
CA ALA A 110 -26.94 -26.59 -46.38
C ALA A 110 -28.32 -26.92 -46.97
N LYS A 111 -29.32 -26.03 -46.80
CA LYS A 111 -30.68 -26.18 -47.35
C LYS A 111 -30.87 -25.46 -48.68
N GLU A 112 -30.03 -24.46 -48.97
CA GLU A 112 -30.15 -23.62 -50.15
C GLU A 112 -29.60 -24.35 -51.39
N THR A 113 -30.44 -24.45 -52.43
CA THR A 113 -30.08 -25.14 -53.68
C THR A 113 -29.73 -24.16 -54.80
N ASP A 114 -30.15 -22.89 -54.68
CA ASP A 114 -29.84 -21.82 -55.64
C ASP A 114 -28.39 -21.34 -55.48
N PRO A 115 -27.54 -21.47 -56.52
CA PRO A 115 -26.14 -21.06 -56.46
C PRO A 115 -25.93 -19.56 -56.22
N ASN A 116 -26.85 -18.68 -56.67
CA ASN A 116 -26.71 -17.24 -56.44
C ASN A 116 -26.97 -16.86 -54.97
N THR A 117 -28.02 -17.43 -54.37
CA THR A 117 -28.36 -17.23 -52.96
C THR A 117 -27.31 -17.86 -52.05
N ARG A 118 -26.78 -19.03 -52.45
CA ARG A 118 -25.68 -19.70 -51.74
C ARG A 118 -24.40 -18.86 -51.71
N ALA A 119 -24.03 -18.20 -52.81
CA ALA A 119 -22.87 -17.30 -52.83
C ALA A 119 -23.02 -16.12 -51.86
N GLY A 120 -24.23 -15.56 -51.73
CA GLY A 120 -24.53 -14.53 -50.74
C GLY A 120 -24.40 -15.02 -49.29
N ILE A 121 -24.83 -16.26 -49.01
CA ILE A 121 -24.67 -16.87 -47.69
C ILE A 121 -23.20 -17.19 -47.41
N GLU A 122 -22.43 -17.67 -48.39
CA GLU A 122 -20.98 -17.89 -48.26
C GLU A 122 -20.22 -16.61 -47.95
N ALA A 123 -20.58 -15.48 -48.56
CA ALA A 123 -20.03 -14.18 -48.22
C ALA A 123 -20.35 -13.79 -46.77
N SER A 124 -21.58 -14.00 -46.32
CA SER A 124 -21.97 -13.72 -44.93
C SER A 124 -21.25 -14.62 -43.90
N VAL A 125 -21.00 -15.89 -44.24
CA VAL A 125 -20.23 -16.81 -43.39
C VAL A 125 -18.77 -16.38 -43.30
N ARG A 126 -18.17 -15.92 -44.40
CA ARG A 126 -16.81 -15.35 -44.38
C ARG A 126 -16.75 -14.11 -43.50
N GLU A 127 -17.68 -13.18 -43.66
CA GLU A 127 -17.74 -11.96 -42.85
C GLU A 127 -17.90 -12.28 -41.34
N LEU A 128 -18.80 -13.21 -40.99
CA LEU A 128 -18.98 -13.66 -39.60
C LEU A 128 -17.74 -14.38 -39.05
N THR A 129 -17.00 -15.10 -39.89
CA THR A 129 -15.75 -15.76 -39.50
C THR A 129 -14.64 -14.74 -39.27
N ASP A 130 -14.53 -13.72 -40.12
CA ASP A 130 -13.56 -12.64 -39.96
C ASP A 130 -13.85 -11.83 -38.70
N ARG A 131 -15.13 -11.47 -38.46
CA ARG A 131 -15.54 -10.82 -37.21
C ARG A 131 -15.24 -11.67 -35.97
N LYS A 132 -15.46 -12.99 -36.03
CA LYS A 132 -15.11 -13.90 -34.94
C LYS A 132 -13.62 -13.89 -34.63
N ASN A 133 -12.78 -13.88 -35.67
CA ASN A 133 -11.32 -13.88 -35.52
C ASN A 133 -10.83 -12.56 -34.91
N ASP A 134 -11.32 -11.42 -35.39
CA ASP A 134 -11.05 -10.09 -34.81
C ASP A 134 -11.47 -10.04 -33.34
N LEU A 135 -12.66 -10.54 -33.01
CA LEU A 135 -13.14 -10.57 -31.63
C LEU A 135 -12.28 -11.47 -30.73
N SER A 136 -11.83 -12.61 -31.25
CA SER A 136 -10.95 -13.53 -30.52
C SER A 136 -9.57 -12.93 -30.30
N GLU A 137 -9.06 -12.13 -31.23
CA GLU A 137 -7.79 -11.41 -31.09
C GLU A 137 -7.91 -10.31 -30.04
N ARG A 138 -8.98 -9.51 -30.08
CA ARG A 138 -9.29 -8.51 -29.05
C ARG A 138 -9.43 -9.11 -27.64
N ILE A 139 -10.08 -10.27 -27.50
CA ILE A 139 -10.17 -10.97 -26.21
C ILE A 139 -8.77 -11.38 -25.72
N ARG A 140 -7.92 -11.86 -26.62
CA ARG A 140 -6.54 -12.26 -26.30
C ARG A 140 -5.69 -11.06 -25.89
N GLU A 141 -5.78 -9.95 -26.59
CA GLU A 141 -5.11 -8.70 -26.21
C GLU A 141 -5.57 -8.22 -24.83
N MET A 142 -6.88 -8.26 -24.56
CA MET A 142 -7.45 -7.90 -23.26
C MET A 142 -6.96 -8.81 -22.13
N GLU A 143 -6.85 -10.12 -22.37
CA GLU A 143 -6.25 -11.05 -21.41
C GLU A 143 -4.77 -10.77 -21.15
N GLU A 144 -4.01 -10.40 -22.18
CA GLU A 144 -2.60 -10.02 -22.05
C GLU A 144 -2.43 -8.72 -21.25
N ILE A 145 -3.28 -7.72 -21.50
CA ILE A 145 -3.28 -6.47 -20.73
C ILE A 145 -3.63 -6.76 -19.27
N ARG A 146 -4.63 -7.61 -19.00
CA ARG A 146 -4.98 -8.03 -17.63
C ARG A 146 -3.83 -8.75 -16.91
N ARG A 147 -3.01 -9.54 -17.60
CA ARG A 147 -1.84 -10.21 -17.00
C ARG A 147 -0.70 -9.24 -16.67
N ARG A 148 -0.63 -8.10 -17.35
CA ARG A 148 0.42 -7.08 -17.15
C ARG A 148 0.07 -6.06 -16.06
N LEU A 149 -1.18 -6.01 -15.62
CA LEU A 149 -1.72 -5.17 -14.53
C LEU A 149 -1.62 -5.84 -13.16
#